data_AF-A0A3E0LUM7-F1
#
_entry.id   AF-A0A3E0LUM7-F1
#
_cell.length_a   1.000
_cell.length_b   1.000
_cell.length_c   1.000
_cell.angle_alpha   90.00
_cell.angle_beta   90.00
_cell.angle_gamma   90.00
#
_symmetry.space_group_name_H-M   'P 1'
#
loop_
_entity.id
_entity.type
_entity.pdbx_description
1 polymer ?
#
loop_
_entity_poly.entity_id
_entity_poly.type
_entity_poly.pdbx_seq_one_letter_code
_entity_poly.pdbx_strand_id
1 'polypeptide(L)'
;FQGWVRQEGLLSSIPEIKGWVSPRLNIRFELREDGLEIYSLDGQKFLTSLELSQRLEQERLKAEEASLQLEQERLKAEQASLQLEQERLKAEEASLQLEQEHLKAERLAEYIRSLGIDPDTL
;
A
#
# COMPACT_ATOMS: atom_id res chain seq x y z
N PHE A 1 -35.81 -31.75 7.95
CA PHE A 1 -35.43 -30.76 8.98
C PHE A 1 -36.70 -30.10 9.49
N GLN A 2 -36.87 -29.94 10.81
CA GLN A 2 -38.01 -29.20 11.40
C GLN A 2 -37.46 -27.96 12.11
N GLY A 3 -38.12 -26.81 11.91
CA GLY A 3 -37.77 -25.55 12.57
C GLY A 3 -38.77 -25.20 13.66
N TRP A 4 -38.33 -24.40 14.64
CA TRP A 4 -39.17 -23.91 15.73
C TRP A 4 -38.93 -22.42 15.94
N VAL A 5 -40.01 -21.66 16.14
CA VAL A 5 -39.96 -20.23 16.48
C VAL A 5 -40.57 -20.00 17.84
N ARG A 6 -39.95 -19.15 18.65
CA ARG A 6 -40.50 -18.77 19.96
C ARG A 6 -41.51 -17.65 19.80
N GLN A 7 -42.77 -17.91 20.15
CA GLN A 7 -43.87 -16.95 20.15
C GLN A 7 -44.59 -17.04 21.50
N GLU A 8 -44.78 -15.89 22.17
CA GLU A 8 -45.49 -15.80 23.46
C GLU A 8 -45.00 -16.79 24.54
N GLY A 9 -43.69 -17.06 24.55
CA GLY A 9 -43.06 -17.98 25.51
C GLY A 9 -43.11 -19.46 25.12
N LEU A 10 -43.88 -19.82 24.10
CA LEU A 10 -44.03 -21.18 23.57
C LEU A 10 -43.22 -21.39 22.28
N LEU A 11 -42.93 -22.65 21.96
CA LEU A 11 -42.31 -23.04 20.69
C LEU A 11 -43.39 -23.44 19.69
N SER A 12 -43.48 -22.70 18.58
CA SER A 12 -44.36 -23.00 17.45
C SER A 12 -43.55 -23.62 16.32
N SER A 13 -44.06 -24.67 15.68
CA SER A 13 -43.40 -25.31 14.54
C SER A 13 -43.39 -24.41 13.31
N ILE A 14 -42.30 -24.41 12.56
CA ILE A 14 -42.17 -23.74 11.26
C ILE A 14 -42.57 -24.75 10.16
N PRO A 15 -43.65 -24.51 9.40
CA PRO A 15 -44.14 -25.46 8.40
C PRO A 15 -43.13 -25.77 7.29
N GLU A 16 -42.40 -24.74 6.84
CA GLU A 16 -41.35 -24.85 5.83
C GLU A 16 -40.16 -23.98 6.21
N ILE A 17 -39.00 -24.61 6.44
CA ILE A 17 -37.76 -23.90 6.82
C ILE A 17 -37.03 -23.33 5.60
N LYS A 18 -37.26 -23.90 4.40
CA LYS A 18 -36.63 -23.47 3.16
C LYS A 18 -37.16 -22.08 2.78
N GLY A 19 -36.27 -21.10 2.67
CA GLY A 19 -36.63 -19.71 2.41
C GLY A 19 -37.25 -18.99 3.62
N TRP A 20 -37.30 -19.60 4.81
CA TRP A 20 -37.94 -18.99 5.97
C TRP A 20 -37.14 -17.80 6.49
N VAL A 21 -37.79 -16.67 6.70
CA VAL A 21 -37.17 -15.45 7.25
C VAL A 21 -37.52 -15.33 8.73
N SER A 22 -36.49 -15.24 9.59
CA SER A 22 -36.68 -15.02 11.02
C SER A 22 -37.17 -13.59 11.31
N PRO A 23 -38.37 -13.40 11.89
CA PRO A 23 -38.89 -12.07 12.20
C PRO A 23 -38.06 -11.30 13.24
N ARG A 24 -37.32 -12.03 14.09
CA ARG A 24 -36.51 -11.42 15.17
C ARG A 24 -35.08 -11.12 14.76
N LEU A 25 -34.52 -11.93 13.88
CA LEU A 25 -33.11 -11.84 13.48
C LEU A 25 -32.94 -11.22 12.11
N ASN A 26 -34.00 -11.17 11.31
CA ASN A 26 -34.00 -10.66 9.96
C ASN A 26 -32.96 -11.35 9.06
N ILE A 27 -32.93 -12.68 9.14
CA ILE A 27 -32.08 -13.59 8.35
C ILE A 27 -32.96 -14.65 7.70
N ARG A 28 -32.54 -15.14 6.54
CA ARG A 28 -33.21 -16.18 5.76
C ARG A 28 -32.50 -17.51 5.93
N PHE A 29 -33.25 -18.58 6.15
CA PHE A 29 -32.78 -19.95 6.22
C PHE A 29 -33.02 -20.65 4.89
N GLU A 30 -32.02 -21.32 4.35
CA GLU A 30 -32.11 -22.09 3.11
C GLU A 30 -31.69 -23.54 3.39
N LEU A 31 -32.58 -24.49 3.11
CA LEU A 31 -32.25 -25.90 3.22
C LEU A 31 -31.76 -26.40 1.87
N ARG A 32 -30.51 -26.87 1.83
CA ARG A 32 -29.82 -27.44 0.67
C ARG A 32 -29.55 -28.94 0.90
N GLU A 33 -28.97 -29.60 -0.10
CA GLU A 33 -28.63 -31.03 -0.02
C GLU A 33 -27.55 -31.32 1.03
N ASP A 34 -26.65 -30.36 1.25
CA ASP A 34 -25.48 -30.42 2.12
C ASP A 34 -25.74 -29.86 3.53
N GLY A 35 -26.87 -29.16 3.76
CA GLY A 35 -27.25 -28.69 5.09
C GLY A 35 -28.13 -27.45 5.10
N LEU A 36 -28.17 -26.80 6.27
CA LEU A 36 -28.89 -25.54 6.49
C LEU A 36 -27.93 -24.36 6.30
N GLU A 37 -28.21 -23.53 5.32
CA GLU A 37 -27.49 -22.28 5.09
C GLU A 37 -28.29 -21.10 5.67
N ILE A 38 -27.57 -20.06 6.10
CA ILE A 38 -28.16 -18.84 6.62
C ILE A 38 -27.69 -17.69 5.74
N TYR A 39 -28.63 -16.84 5.34
CA TYR A 39 -28.39 -15.66 4.54
C TYR A 39 -28.91 -14.42 5.25
N SER A 40 -28.24 -13.30 5.07
CA SER A 40 -28.78 -12.00 5.41
C SER A 40 -29.86 -11.59 4.40
N LEU A 41 -30.67 -10.57 4.73
CA LEU A 41 -31.68 -10.07 3.79
C LEU A 41 -31.09 -9.46 2.51
N ASP A 42 -29.89 -8.90 2.57
CA ASP A 42 -29.12 -8.42 1.42
C ASP A 42 -28.50 -9.58 0.61
N GLY A 43 -28.72 -10.83 1.01
CA GLY A 43 -28.37 -12.02 0.25
C GLY A 43 -26.96 -12.56 0.51
N GLN A 44 -26.23 -12.02 1.49
CA GLN A 44 -24.92 -12.53 1.87
C GLN A 44 -25.07 -13.80 2.71
N LYS A 45 -24.30 -14.85 2.37
CA LYS A 45 -24.24 -16.07 3.18
C LYS A 45 -23.48 -15.81 4.46
N PHE A 46 -24.02 -16.27 5.59
CA PHE A 46 -23.29 -16.32 6.85
C PHE A 46 -22.23 -17.41 6.76
N LEU A 47 -20.98 -16.99 6.98
CA LEU A 47 -19.85 -17.89 7.03
C LEU A 47 -19.81 -18.61 8.38
N THR A 48 -19.34 -19.85 8.36
CA THR A 48 -18.91 -20.56 9.56
C THR A 48 -17.72 -19.85 10.19
N SER A 49 -17.48 -20.08 11.49
CA SER A 49 -16.31 -19.54 12.17
C SER A 49 -15.00 -19.94 11.49
N LEU A 50 -14.94 -21.14 10.91
CA LEU A 50 -13.78 -21.63 10.17
C LEU A 50 -13.57 -20.82 8.88
N GLU A 51 -14.61 -20.69 8.04
CA GLU A 51 -14.54 -19.90 6.80
C GLU A 51 -14.20 -18.43 7.07
N LEU A 52 -14.77 -17.85 8.12
CA LEU A 52 -14.45 -16.48 8.54
C LEU A 52 -12.98 -16.35 8.95
N SER A 53 -12.47 -17.29 9.74
CA SER A 53 -11.06 -17.28 10.18
C SER A 53 -10.09 -17.42 9.00
N GLN A 54 -10.40 -18.30 8.04
CA GLN A 54 -9.60 -18.47 6.82
C GLN A 54 -9.59 -17.21 5.97
N ARG A 55 -10.74 -16.54 5.81
CA ARG A 55 -10.83 -15.28 5.07
C ARG A 55 -10.01 -14.18 5.74
N LEU A 56 -10.12 -14.04 7.05
CA LEU A 56 -9.34 -13.05 7.82
C LEU A 56 -7.83 -13.31 7.71
N GLU A 57 -7.40 -14.57 7.79
CA GLU A 57 -5.98 -14.91 7.63
C GLU A 57 -5.48 -14.60 6.21
N GLN A 58 -6.27 -14.92 5.18
CA GLN A 58 -5.93 -14.57 3.80
C GLN A 58 -5.85 -13.06 3.58
N GLU A 59 -6.79 -12.30 4.12
CA GLU A 59 -6.77 -10.83 4.05
C GLU A 59 -5.56 -10.25 4.79
N ARG A 60 -5.20 -10.82 5.95
CA ARG A 60 -4.00 -10.44 6.70
C ARG A 60 -2.72 -10.69 5.91
N LEU A 61 -2.57 -11.88 5.33
CA LEU A 61 -1.40 -12.23 4.53
C LEU A 61 -1.25 -11.30 3.30
N LYS A 62 -2.37 -10.99 2.63
CA LYS A 62 -2.37 -10.03 1.51
C LYS A 62 -1.97 -8.63 1.95
N ALA A 63 -2.47 -8.18 3.10
CA ALA A 63 -2.11 -6.87 3.65
C ALA A 63 -0.63 -6.81 4.03
N GLU A 64 -0.08 -7.89 4.61
CA GLU A 64 1.34 -8.01 4.95
C GLU A 64 2.23 -8.01 3.69
N GLU A 65 1.85 -8.76 2.66
CA GLU A 65 2.56 -8.76 1.37
C GLU A 65 2.56 -7.37 0.73
N ALA A 66 1.40 -6.71 0.69
CA ALA A 66 1.29 -5.35 0.17
C ALA A 66 2.14 -4.34 0.97
N SER A 67 2.18 -4.47 2.29
CA SER A 67 3.03 -3.64 3.16
C SER A 67 4.51 -3.85 2.87
N LEU A 68 4.94 -5.10 2.69
CA LEU A 68 6.33 -5.42 2.37
C LEU A 68 6.74 -4.86 1.01
N GLN A 69 5.87 -4.96 0.00
CA GLN A 69 6.10 -4.38 -1.32
C GLN A 69 6.26 -2.85 -1.26
N LEU A 70 5.39 -2.17 -0.51
CA LEU A 70 5.46 -0.73 -0.31
C LEU A 70 6.76 -0.31 0.39
N GLU A 71 7.18 -1.06 1.40
CA GLU A 71 8.44 -0.78 2.10
C GLU A 71 9.65 -0.96 1.18
N GLN A 72 9.67 -2.02 0.36
CA GLN A 72 10.73 -2.22 -0.64
C GLN A 72 10.78 -1.10 -1.66
N GLU A 73 9.63 -0.62 -2.14
CA GLU A 73 9.56 0.50 -3.07
C GLU A 73 10.09 1.79 -2.43
N ARG A 74 9.72 2.05 -1.17
CA ARG A 74 10.22 3.21 -0.42
C ARG A 74 11.73 3.17 -0.25
N LEU A 75 12.30 2.02 0.09
CA LEU A 75 13.75 1.85 0.22
C LEU A 75 14.47 2.09 -1.11
N LYS A 76 13.92 1.61 -2.24
CA LYS A 76 14.49 1.88 -3.56
C LYS A 76 14.44 3.37 -3.92
N ALA A 77 13.32 4.04 -3.63
CA ALA A 77 13.18 5.47 -3.86
C ALA A 77 14.17 6.29 -3.00
N GLU A 78 14.37 5.90 -1.74
CA GLU A 78 15.33 6.53 -0.84
C GLU A 78 16.77 6.34 -1.35
N GLN A 79 17.14 5.13 -1.80
CA GLN A 79 18.45 4.87 -2.42
C GLN A 79 18.67 5.72 -3.68
N ALA A 80 17.68 5.81 -4.56
CA ALA A 80 17.77 6.64 -5.76
C ALA A 80 17.92 8.12 -5.42
N SER A 81 17.20 8.61 -4.40
CA SER A 81 17.33 9.99 -3.91
C SER A 81 18.72 10.27 -3.36
N LEU A 82 19.29 9.34 -2.58
CA LEU A 82 20.65 9.47 -2.06
C LEU A 82 21.71 9.49 -3.17
N GLN A 83 21.54 8.67 -4.20
CA GLN A 83 22.44 8.68 -5.36
C GLN A 83 22.38 10.01 -6.10
N LEU A 84 21.17 10.53 -6.35
CA LEU A 84 20.98 11.82 -7.00
C LEU A 84 21.60 12.97 -6.18
N GLU A 85 21.45 12.94 -4.86
CA GLU A 85 22.07 13.93 -3.97
C GLU A 85 23.61 13.86 -4.04
N GLN A 86 24.18 12.66 -4.03
CA GLN A 86 25.63 12.47 -4.18
C GLN A 86 26.15 12.98 -5.54
N GLU A 87 25.43 12.71 -6.63
CA GLU A 87 25.77 13.23 -7.95
C GLU A 87 25.71 14.75 -7.99
N ARG A 88 24.68 15.35 -7.37
CA ARG A 88 24.55 16.80 -7.28
C ARG A 88 25.72 17.43 -6.51
N LEU A 89 26.11 16.84 -5.37
CA LEU A 89 27.26 17.31 -4.59
C LEU A 89 28.56 17.23 -5.40
N LYS A 90 28.81 16.14 -6.12
CA LYS A 90 29.99 16.01 -6.98
C LYS A 90 30.00 17.03 -8.12
N ALA A 91 28.84 17.29 -8.72
CA ALA A 91 28.72 18.30 -9.77
C ALA A 91 28.99 19.71 -9.22
N GLU A 92 28.52 20.01 -8.01
CA GLU A 92 28.77 21.27 -7.31
C GLU A 92 30.27 21.44 -7.00
N GLU A 93 30.92 20.41 -6.45
CA GLU A 93 32.37 20.41 -6.21
C GLU A 93 33.19 20.65 -7.49
N ALA A 94 32.84 19.96 -8.58
CA ALA A 94 33.49 20.14 -9.87
C ALA A 94 33.29 21.57 -10.41
N SER A 95 32.10 22.14 -10.26
CA SER A 95 31.81 23.52 -10.67
C SER A 95 32.65 24.53 -9.88
N LEU A 96 32.80 24.33 -8.57
CA LEU A 96 33.60 25.18 -7.70
C LEU A 96 35.09 25.11 -8.07
N GLN A 97 35.60 23.92 -8.39
CA GLN A 97 36.98 23.76 -8.85
C GLN A 97 37.22 24.51 -10.16
N LEU A 98 36.32 24.38 -11.13
CA LEU A 98 36.43 25.07 -12.41
C LEU A 98 36.39 26.59 -12.23
N GLU A 99 35.53 27.11 -11.35
CA GLU A 99 35.48 28.53 -11.01
C GLU A 99 36.79 29.01 -10.35
N GLN A 100 37.35 28.22 -9.42
CA GLN A 100 38.64 28.55 -8.81
C GLN A 100 39.78 28.56 -9.83
N GLU A 101 39.81 27.62 -10.77
CA GLU A 101 40.81 27.60 -11.84
C GLU A 101 40.65 28.81 -12.75
N HIS A 102 39.42 29.16 -13.14
CA HIS A 102 39.14 30.36 -13.92
C HIS A 102 39.63 31.62 -13.21
N LEU A 103 39.31 31.80 -11.93
CA LEU A 103 39.76 32.94 -11.13
C LEU A 103 41.29 32.99 -10.94
N LYS A 104 41.98 31.85 -10.95
CA LYS A 104 43.45 31.81 -10.91
C LYS A 104 44.05 32.19 -12.26
N ALA A 105 43.51 31.65 -13.34
CA ALA A 105 43.94 31.96 -14.70
C ALA A 105 43.74 33.45 -15.03
N GLU A 106 42.60 34.01 -14.64
CA GLU A 106 42.29 35.44 -14.81
C GLU A 106 43.28 36.33 -14.05
N ARG A 107 43.55 36.04 -12.77
CA ARG A 107 44.57 36.76 -11.98
C ARG A 107 45.96 36.67 -12.59
N LEU A 108 46.34 35.51 -13.12
CA LEU A 108 47.63 35.35 -13.79
C LEU A 108 47.70 36.17 -15.08
N ALA A 109 46.64 36.15 -15.88
CA ALA A 109 46.54 36.95 -17.10
C ALA A 109 46.57 38.46 -16.81
N GLU A 110 45.92 38.92 -15.74
CA GLU A 110 46.04 40.31 -15.27
C GLU A 110 47.47 40.66 -14.84
N TYR A 111 48.15 39.77 -14.11
CA TYR A 111 49.53 39.99 -13.70
C TYR A 111 50.49 40.07 -14.89
N ILE A 112 50.36 39.19 -15.87
CA ILE A 112 51.16 39.21 -17.11
C ILE A 112 50.91 40.51 -17.89
N ARG A 113 49.64 40.93 -18.02
CA ARG A 113 49.28 42.22 -18.63
C ARG A 113 49.91 43.41 -17.91
N SER A 114 49.99 43.38 -16.58
CA SER A 114 50.64 44.44 -15.78
C SER A 114 52.15 44.57 -16.06
N LEU A 115 52.79 43.48 -16.49
CA LEU A 115 54.20 43.46 -16.92
C LEU A 115 54.38 43.92 -18.37
N GLY A 116 53.31 44.30 -19.08
CA GLY A 116 53.36 44.79 -20.46
C GLY A 116 53.45 43.69 -21.52
N ILE A 117 53.17 42.44 -21.15
CA ILE A 117 53.14 41.28 -22.06
C ILE A 117 51.67 40.92 -22.32
N ASP A 118 51.31 40.67 -23.57
CA ASP A 118 49.96 40.26 -23.95
C ASP A 118 49.78 38.74 -23.76
N PRO A 119 48.98 38.27 -22.79
CA PRO A 119 48.87 36.85 -22.47
C PRO A 119 48.24 36.00 -23.58
N ASP A 120 47.52 36.60 -24.53
CA ASP A 120 46.91 35.89 -25.67
C ASP A 120 47.90 35.65 -26.83
N THR A 121 49.15 36.13 -26.70
CA THR A 121 50.20 36.01 -27.72
C THR A 121 51.34 35.05 -27.36
N LEU A 122 51.23 34.36 -26.20
CA LEU A 122 52.12 33.28 -25.75
C LEU A 122 51.64 31.91 -26.24
#